data_AF-A0A8J2SND2-F1
#
_entry.id   AF-A0A8J2SND2-F1
#
_cell.length_a   1.000
_cell.length_b   1.000
_cell.length_c   1.000
_cell.angle_alpha   90.00
_cell.angle_beta   90.00
_cell.angle_gamma   90.00
#
_symmetry.space_group_name_H-M   'P 1'
#
loop_
_entity.id
_entity.type
_entity.pdbx_description
1 polymer ?
#
loop_
_entity_poly.entity_id
_entity_poly.type
_entity_poly.pdbx_seq_one_letter_code
_entity_poly.pdbx_strand_id
1 'polypeptide(L)'
;MLALRTAAQALRRPASRTLSTKSAYASAPYRELRDVPASQREAWAQRDVGLHAEMRKRVPAALAHNGEESFDDHLVGVQSVLRAWGAPEHITDAALFHSIYGTEGFQGFSLPLSQRKDIADLIGARAERLAWIFCMVDRLTVDETVLDASKPLVFRARPELGAFAMPLKSRAEWLDFLSLSLADWLEQVEGASTKKIESPVGGVVWAEGEAWGYRRHAYKQMSVILQNEGDAWVAQAAPKMYEAVFANEPAASRNVVIAKTPPMGEGAKAAQEAVASAACDFE
;
A
#
# COMPACT_ATOMS: atom_id res chain seq x y z
N MET A 1 -51.45 -16.98 19.05
CA MET A 1 -51.18 -16.39 17.72
C MET A 1 -49.97 -15.48 17.88
N LEU A 2 -48.77 -15.91 17.47
CA LEU A 2 -48.23 -15.81 16.09
C LEU A 2 -47.94 -14.33 15.75
N ALA A 3 -46.76 -13.88 15.36
CA ALA A 3 -45.41 -14.44 15.29
C ALA A 3 -44.43 -13.27 15.13
N LEU A 4 -43.18 -13.54 15.51
CA LEU A 4 -41.99 -12.74 15.25
C LEU A 4 -41.93 -12.25 13.79
N ARG A 5 -41.66 -10.95 13.59
CA ARG A 5 -41.12 -10.43 12.33
C ARG A 5 -39.64 -10.10 12.54
N THR A 6 -38.84 -10.81 11.76
CA THR A 6 -37.37 -10.87 11.75
C THR A 6 -36.69 -9.58 11.31
N ALA A 7 -35.58 -9.28 11.97
CA ALA A 7 -34.63 -8.20 11.69
C ALA A 7 -33.81 -8.46 10.41
N ALA A 8 -34.44 -8.38 9.24
CA ALA A 8 -33.80 -8.68 7.95
C ALA A 8 -33.85 -7.52 6.93
N GLN A 9 -34.07 -6.27 7.36
CA GLN A 9 -34.26 -5.14 6.43
C GLN A 9 -33.31 -3.94 6.59
N ALA A 10 -32.24 -4.08 7.37
CA ALA A 10 -31.20 -3.05 7.46
C ALA A 10 -29.86 -3.63 7.00
N LEU A 11 -29.64 -3.78 5.67
CA LEU A 11 -28.32 -3.94 5.01
C LEU A 11 -28.48 -4.17 3.48
N ARG A 12 -29.21 -3.28 2.79
CA ARG A 12 -29.10 -3.20 1.31
C ARG A 12 -28.89 -1.76 0.90
N ARG A 13 -27.62 -1.34 0.85
CA ARG A 13 -27.22 -0.23 -0.02
C ARG A 13 -27.43 -0.69 -1.47
N PRO A 14 -28.04 0.13 -2.34
CA PRO A 14 -28.12 -0.22 -3.75
C PRO A 14 -26.70 -0.28 -4.32
N ALA A 15 -26.31 -1.44 -4.84
CA ALA A 15 -25.08 -1.63 -5.60
C ALA A 15 -25.26 -0.99 -6.99
N SER A 16 -25.21 0.34 -7.04
CA SER A 16 -24.93 1.06 -8.27
C SER A 16 -23.79 2.02 -7.93
N ARG A 17 -22.56 1.55 -8.19
CA ARG A 17 -21.39 2.42 -8.24
C ARG A 17 -21.69 3.43 -9.34
N THR A 18 -22.04 4.65 -8.95
CA THR A 18 -22.10 5.78 -9.88
C THR A 18 -20.69 5.96 -10.41
N LEU A 19 -20.45 5.53 -11.65
CA LEU A 19 -19.14 5.64 -12.29
C LEU A 19 -18.84 7.12 -12.46
N SER A 20 -17.75 7.57 -11.81
CA SER A 20 -17.20 8.92 -11.96
C SER A 20 -16.98 9.25 -13.43
N THR A 21 -17.26 10.50 -13.83
CA THR A 21 -17.09 11.01 -15.20
C THR A 21 -15.66 11.49 -15.50
N LYS A 22 -14.74 11.41 -14.53
CA LYS A 22 -13.29 11.48 -14.81
C LYS A 22 -12.89 10.20 -15.57
N SER A 23 -11.92 10.28 -16.49
CA SER A 23 -11.31 9.06 -17.05
C SER A 23 -11.01 8.10 -15.90
N ALA A 24 -11.61 6.91 -15.90
CA ALA A 24 -11.36 5.94 -14.85
C ALA A 24 -9.84 5.71 -14.79
N TYR A 25 -9.24 5.86 -13.60
CA TYR A 25 -7.81 5.63 -13.39
C TYR A 25 -7.39 4.29 -14.00
N ALA A 26 -6.15 4.17 -14.47
CA ALA A 26 -5.61 2.94 -15.03
C ALA A 26 -5.62 1.77 -14.02
N SER A 27 -5.70 2.07 -12.72
CA SER A 27 -5.90 1.06 -11.67
C SER A 27 -7.34 0.51 -11.60
N ALA A 28 -8.34 1.19 -12.19
CA ALA A 28 -9.76 0.83 -12.06
C ALA A 28 -10.11 -0.58 -12.56
N PRO A 29 -9.61 -1.09 -13.71
CA PRO A 29 -9.88 -2.46 -14.14
C PRO A 29 -9.43 -3.52 -13.12
N TYR A 30 -8.32 -3.25 -12.41
CA TYR A 30 -7.78 -4.13 -11.37
C TYR A 30 -8.58 -4.01 -10.07
N ARG A 31 -8.90 -2.79 -9.62
CA ARG A 31 -9.76 -2.55 -8.44
C ARG A 31 -11.16 -3.17 -8.59
N GLU A 32 -11.69 -3.16 -9.80
CA GLU A 32 -13.02 -3.69 -10.12
C GLU A 32 -12.98 -5.15 -10.55
N LEU A 33 -11.79 -5.78 -10.60
CA LEU A 33 -11.60 -7.16 -11.03
C LEU A 33 -12.25 -7.45 -12.39
N ARG A 34 -12.21 -6.50 -13.34
CA ARG A 34 -12.98 -6.57 -14.60
C ARG A 34 -12.66 -7.81 -15.43
N ASP A 35 -11.38 -8.16 -15.49
CA ASP A 35 -10.87 -9.29 -16.29
C ASP A 35 -10.88 -10.63 -15.53
N VAL A 36 -11.36 -10.65 -14.28
CA VAL A 36 -11.44 -11.88 -13.48
C VAL A 36 -12.77 -12.61 -13.72
N PRO A 37 -12.77 -13.94 -13.94
CA PRO A 37 -13.99 -14.73 -14.08
C PRO A 37 -14.96 -14.55 -12.89
N ALA A 38 -16.26 -14.49 -13.19
CA ALA A 38 -17.29 -14.27 -12.17
C ALA A 38 -17.27 -15.32 -11.04
N SER A 39 -17.02 -16.59 -11.36
CA SER A 39 -16.90 -17.67 -10.38
C SER A 39 -15.75 -17.45 -9.40
N GLN A 40 -14.62 -16.93 -9.88
CA GLN A 40 -13.46 -16.63 -9.05
C GLN A 40 -13.71 -15.40 -8.18
N ARG A 41 -14.35 -14.35 -8.73
CA ARG A 41 -14.78 -13.19 -7.93
C ARG A 41 -15.74 -13.58 -6.82
N GLU A 42 -16.68 -14.48 -7.09
CA GLU A 42 -17.64 -14.97 -6.09
C GLU A 42 -16.94 -15.77 -4.98
N ALA A 43 -16.00 -16.66 -5.34
CA ALA A 43 -15.21 -17.41 -4.38
C ALA A 43 -14.42 -16.49 -3.44
N TRP A 44 -13.81 -15.43 -3.97
CA TRP A 44 -13.12 -14.42 -3.15
C TRP A 44 -14.08 -13.61 -2.31
N ALA A 45 -15.21 -13.15 -2.87
CA ALA A 45 -16.19 -12.35 -2.13
C ALA A 45 -16.73 -13.09 -0.90
N GLN A 46 -16.99 -14.40 -1.01
CA GLN A 46 -17.46 -15.20 0.13
C GLN A 46 -16.44 -15.21 1.28
N ARG A 47 -15.15 -15.27 0.95
CA ARG A 47 -14.06 -15.22 1.93
C ARG A 47 -13.84 -13.81 2.49
N ASP A 48 -13.79 -12.83 1.60
CA ASP A 48 -13.39 -11.46 1.91
C ASP A 48 -14.44 -10.72 2.74
N VAL A 49 -15.72 -11.09 2.67
CA VAL A 49 -16.79 -10.48 3.50
C VAL A 49 -16.43 -10.53 4.98
N GLY A 50 -15.96 -11.67 5.49
CA GLY A 50 -15.58 -11.82 6.89
C GLY A 50 -14.35 -10.97 7.23
N LEU A 51 -13.34 -11.02 6.37
CA LEU A 51 -12.08 -10.34 6.61
C LEU A 51 -12.21 -8.80 6.51
N HIS A 52 -12.99 -8.32 5.55
CA HIS A 52 -13.33 -6.90 5.42
C HIS A 52 -14.10 -6.39 6.64
N ALA A 53 -15.02 -7.20 7.19
CA ALA A 53 -15.72 -6.84 8.41
C ALA A 53 -14.76 -6.75 9.60
N GLU A 54 -13.82 -7.68 9.74
CA GLU A 54 -12.80 -7.64 10.79
C GLU A 54 -11.84 -6.44 10.64
N MET A 55 -11.45 -6.10 9.40
CA MET A 55 -10.66 -4.90 9.12
C MET A 55 -11.43 -3.64 9.50
N ARG A 56 -12.69 -3.48 9.05
CA ARG A 56 -13.50 -2.28 9.35
C ARG A 56 -13.87 -2.12 10.82
N LYS A 57 -13.90 -3.19 11.61
CA LYS A 57 -14.05 -3.09 13.08
C LYS A 57 -12.85 -2.45 13.76
N ARG A 58 -11.66 -2.60 13.16
CA ARG A 58 -10.39 -2.10 13.70
C ARG A 58 -10.06 -0.71 13.16
N VAL A 59 -10.49 -0.41 11.95
CA VAL A 59 -10.25 0.87 11.26
C VAL A 59 -11.37 1.87 11.59
N PRO A 60 -11.05 3.07 12.11
CA PRO A 60 -12.03 4.14 12.31
C PRO A 60 -12.73 4.54 11.00
N ALA A 61 -14.07 4.67 11.05
CA ALA A 61 -14.93 4.83 9.87
C ALA A 61 -14.75 6.14 9.06
N ALA A 62 -13.97 7.10 9.55
CA ALA A 62 -13.80 8.43 8.94
C ALA A 62 -12.33 8.82 8.74
N LEU A 63 -11.47 7.84 8.44
CA LEU A 63 -10.07 8.13 8.13
C LEU A 63 -9.92 8.55 6.67
N ALA A 64 -9.58 9.83 6.48
CA ALA A 64 -9.06 10.30 5.21
C ALA A 64 -7.69 9.67 4.94
N HIS A 65 -7.48 9.19 3.72
CA HIS A 65 -6.18 8.71 3.24
C HIS A 65 -5.68 9.61 2.10
N ASN A 66 -4.42 9.47 1.71
CA ASN A 66 -3.73 10.36 0.75
C ASN A 66 -4.34 10.38 -0.68
N GLY A 67 -5.45 9.68 -0.95
CA GLY A 67 -6.20 9.63 -2.23
C GLY A 67 -7.58 10.31 -2.18
N GLU A 68 -8.35 10.30 -3.28
CA GLU A 68 -9.73 10.84 -3.33
C GLU A 68 -10.72 10.01 -2.46
N GLU A 69 -10.33 8.82 -2.00
CA GLU A 69 -11.19 7.82 -1.36
C GLU A 69 -10.91 7.63 0.14
N SER A 70 -11.84 6.95 0.83
CA SER A 70 -11.70 6.56 2.23
C SER A 70 -10.55 5.55 2.41
N PHE A 71 -9.95 5.52 3.60
CA PHE A 71 -8.83 4.61 3.89
C PHE A 71 -9.20 3.13 3.66
N ASP A 72 -10.40 2.69 4.00
CA ASP A 72 -10.80 1.30 3.78
C ASP A 72 -11.05 0.97 2.30
N ASP A 73 -11.50 1.92 1.48
CA ASP A 73 -11.61 1.75 0.03
C ASP A 73 -10.23 1.58 -0.64
N HIS A 74 -9.18 2.22 -0.11
CA HIS A 74 -7.81 2.02 -0.53
C HIS A 74 -7.32 0.61 -0.17
N LEU A 75 -7.49 0.16 1.08
CA LEU A 75 -7.07 -1.19 1.52
C LEU A 75 -7.72 -2.30 0.67
N VAL A 76 -9.03 -2.19 0.42
CA VAL A 76 -9.77 -3.13 -0.44
C VAL A 76 -9.34 -3.02 -1.91
N GLY A 77 -8.96 -1.82 -2.35
CA GLY A 77 -8.38 -1.56 -3.67
C GLY A 77 -7.08 -2.32 -3.90
N VAL A 78 -6.12 -2.18 -3.00
CA VAL A 78 -4.82 -2.86 -3.08
C VAL A 78 -4.98 -4.38 -3.01
N GLN A 79 -5.89 -4.88 -2.14
CA GLN A 79 -6.24 -6.31 -2.13
C GLN A 79 -6.79 -6.77 -3.48
N SER A 80 -7.70 -6.00 -4.08
CA SER A 80 -8.28 -6.31 -5.40
C SER A 80 -7.21 -6.30 -6.50
N VAL A 81 -6.28 -5.35 -6.48
CA VAL A 81 -5.14 -5.29 -7.42
C VAL A 81 -4.32 -6.58 -7.34
N LEU A 82 -3.92 -7.00 -6.14
CA LEU A 82 -3.13 -8.21 -5.95
C LEU A 82 -3.92 -9.48 -6.29
N ARG A 83 -5.23 -9.52 -6.03
CA ARG A 83 -6.11 -10.60 -6.52
C ARG A 83 -6.15 -10.65 -8.05
N ALA A 84 -6.27 -9.50 -8.72
CA ALA A 84 -6.25 -9.41 -10.18
C ALA A 84 -4.91 -9.85 -10.79
N TRP A 85 -3.81 -9.65 -10.05
CA TRP A 85 -2.49 -10.20 -10.42
C TRP A 85 -2.37 -11.70 -10.14
N GLY A 86 -3.36 -12.34 -9.49
CA GLY A 86 -3.31 -13.75 -9.14
C GLY A 86 -2.44 -14.07 -7.92
N ALA A 87 -2.20 -13.09 -7.05
CA ALA A 87 -1.36 -13.27 -5.86
C ALA A 87 -1.92 -14.36 -4.93
N PRO A 88 -1.04 -15.12 -4.23
CA PRO A 88 -1.45 -16.05 -3.20
C PRO A 88 -2.11 -15.33 -2.01
N GLU A 89 -2.97 -16.06 -1.28
CA GLU A 89 -3.82 -15.47 -0.24
C GLU A 89 -3.04 -14.74 0.87
N HIS A 90 -1.84 -15.19 1.23
CA HIS A 90 -1.07 -14.49 2.28
C HIS A 90 -0.63 -13.08 1.86
N ILE A 91 -0.52 -12.79 0.56
CA ILE A 91 -0.18 -11.45 0.05
C ILE A 91 -1.44 -10.59 -0.05
N THR A 92 -2.56 -11.15 -0.49
CA THR A 92 -3.84 -10.42 -0.57
C THR A 92 -4.38 -10.10 0.82
N ASP A 93 -4.18 -10.98 1.80
CA ASP A 93 -4.50 -10.69 3.21
C ASP A 93 -3.55 -9.65 3.79
N ALA A 94 -2.24 -9.75 3.52
CA ALA A 94 -1.29 -8.73 3.93
C ALA A 94 -1.67 -7.35 3.35
N ALA A 95 -2.12 -7.30 2.10
CA ALA A 95 -2.57 -6.08 1.45
C ALA A 95 -3.74 -5.40 2.15
N LEU A 96 -4.70 -6.17 2.64
CA LEU A 96 -5.84 -5.61 3.37
C LEU A 96 -5.43 -5.02 4.73
N PHE A 97 -4.29 -5.44 5.29
CA PHE A 97 -3.78 -5.01 6.60
C PHE A 97 -2.45 -4.23 6.51
N HIS A 98 -1.98 -3.87 5.32
CA HIS A 98 -0.59 -3.41 5.10
C HIS A 98 -0.25 -2.11 5.84
N SER A 99 -1.27 -1.32 6.20
CA SER A 99 -1.15 -0.05 6.92
C SER A 99 -1.69 -0.09 8.36
N ILE A 100 -1.99 -1.29 8.90
CA ILE A 100 -2.74 -1.43 10.17
C ILE A 100 -1.99 -0.91 11.41
N TYR A 101 -0.65 -0.90 11.40
CA TYR A 101 0.19 -0.39 12.50
C TYR A 101 0.77 1.00 12.20
N GLY A 102 0.22 1.71 11.22
CA GLY A 102 0.77 2.98 10.72
C GLY A 102 2.02 2.77 9.85
N THR A 103 2.21 3.61 8.84
CA THR A 103 3.30 3.51 7.86
C THR A 103 4.08 4.82 7.76
N GLU A 104 5.24 4.80 7.11
CA GLU A 104 6.02 6.02 6.85
C GLU A 104 5.20 7.14 6.17
N GLY A 105 4.28 6.77 5.29
CA GLY A 105 3.41 7.70 4.55
C GLY A 105 2.03 7.91 5.17
N PHE A 106 1.69 7.25 6.28
CA PHE A 106 0.37 7.34 6.92
C PHE A 106 0.46 7.12 8.44
N GLN A 107 0.13 8.15 9.22
CA GLN A 107 0.14 8.11 10.69
C GLN A 107 -1.23 8.48 11.31
N GLY A 108 -2.30 8.58 10.51
CA GLY A 108 -3.63 8.98 10.99
C GLY A 108 -4.29 7.94 11.92
N PHE A 109 -3.83 6.69 11.87
CA PHE A 109 -4.28 5.60 12.71
C PHE A 109 -3.23 4.50 12.80
N SER A 110 -3.15 3.83 13.96
CA SER A 110 -2.40 2.59 14.13
C SER A 110 -2.99 1.75 15.26
N LEU A 111 -3.01 0.43 15.08
CA LEU A 111 -3.19 -0.50 16.20
C LEU A 111 -1.88 -0.61 17.01
N PRO A 112 -1.98 -0.86 18.33
CA PRO A 112 -0.80 -1.11 19.15
C PRO A 112 -0.13 -2.43 18.73
N LEU A 113 1.21 -2.46 18.75
CA LEU A 113 2.01 -3.64 18.39
C LEU A 113 1.76 -4.85 19.31
N SER A 114 1.12 -4.66 20.47
CA SER A 114 0.67 -5.77 21.32
C SER A 114 -0.42 -6.65 20.66
N GLN A 115 -1.14 -6.13 19.66
CA GLN A 115 -2.17 -6.87 18.92
C GLN A 115 -1.61 -7.70 17.75
N ARG A 116 -0.29 -7.71 17.54
CA ARG A 116 0.30 -8.47 16.42
C ARG A 116 -0.07 -9.94 16.41
N LYS A 117 -0.15 -10.57 17.60
CA LYS A 117 -0.58 -11.96 17.71
C LYS A 117 -2.02 -12.14 17.22
N ASP A 118 -2.93 -11.26 17.63
CA ASP A 118 -4.34 -11.32 17.23
C ASP A 118 -4.51 -11.16 15.71
N ILE A 119 -3.72 -10.28 15.10
CA ILE A 119 -3.70 -10.13 13.63
C ILE A 119 -3.09 -11.37 12.97
N ALA A 120 -1.99 -11.91 13.48
CA ALA A 120 -1.37 -13.14 12.95
C ALA A 120 -2.30 -14.35 13.05
N ASP A 121 -3.11 -14.45 14.12
CA ASP A 121 -4.11 -15.51 14.27
C ASP A 121 -5.27 -15.34 13.26
N LEU A 122 -5.56 -14.09 12.83
CA LEU A 122 -6.61 -13.78 11.86
C LEU A 122 -6.18 -14.00 10.40
N ILE A 123 -5.02 -13.48 9.98
CA ILE A 123 -4.55 -13.51 8.57
C ILE A 123 -3.40 -14.48 8.32
N GLY A 124 -2.92 -15.16 9.35
CA GLY A 124 -1.76 -16.03 9.29
C GLY A 124 -0.43 -15.28 9.46
N ALA A 125 0.55 -15.97 10.04
CA ALA A 125 1.85 -15.38 10.41
C ALA A 125 2.66 -14.83 9.22
N ARG A 126 2.50 -15.40 8.01
CA ARG A 126 3.20 -14.90 6.81
C ARG A 126 2.60 -13.57 6.34
N ALA A 127 1.28 -13.46 6.32
CA ALA A 127 0.59 -12.23 5.93
C ALA A 127 0.84 -11.10 6.95
N GLU A 128 0.70 -11.41 8.25
CA GLU A 128 0.98 -10.45 9.32
C GLU A 128 2.42 -9.95 9.28
N ARG A 129 3.39 -10.83 9.01
CA ARG A 129 4.78 -10.43 8.89
C ARG A 129 5.00 -9.43 7.75
N LEU A 130 4.40 -9.65 6.58
CA LEU A 130 4.50 -8.70 5.46
C LEU A 130 3.87 -7.35 5.82
N ALA A 131 2.67 -7.35 6.41
CA ALA A 131 2.00 -6.13 6.87
C ALA A 131 2.83 -5.38 7.94
N TRP A 132 3.42 -6.11 8.88
CA TRP A 132 4.31 -5.54 9.89
C TRP A 132 5.56 -4.91 9.28
N ILE A 133 6.26 -5.61 8.37
CA ILE A 133 7.43 -5.04 7.67
C ILE A 133 7.01 -3.75 6.96
N PHE A 134 5.88 -3.76 6.26
CA PHE A 134 5.37 -2.59 5.53
C PHE A 134 5.11 -1.38 6.44
N CYS A 135 4.56 -1.63 7.64
CA CYS A 135 4.32 -0.58 8.62
C CYS A 135 5.61 -0.03 9.25
N MET A 136 6.60 -0.89 9.46
CA MET A 136 7.80 -0.53 10.21
C MET A 136 8.91 0.05 9.34
N VAL A 137 8.96 -0.28 8.05
CA VAL A 137 10.12 -0.03 7.20
C VAL A 137 10.35 1.45 6.86
N ASP A 138 11.62 1.86 6.88
CA ASP A 138 12.11 3.03 6.15
C ASP A 138 12.19 2.67 4.66
N ARG A 139 11.34 3.27 3.83
CA ARG A 139 11.23 2.92 2.42
C ARG A 139 12.52 3.21 1.64
N LEU A 140 13.39 4.10 2.13
CA LEU A 140 14.70 4.33 1.52
C LEU A 140 15.57 3.07 1.55
N THR A 141 15.50 2.30 2.65
CA THR A 141 16.25 1.05 2.78
C THR A 141 15.71 -0.06 1.89
N VAL A 142 14.43 0.00 1.50
CA VAL A 142 13.89 -0.88 0.45
C VAL A 142 14.49 -0.49 -0.90
N ASP A 143 14.52 0.81 -1.20
CA ASP A 143 15.03 1.33 -2.47
C ASP A 143 16.50 0.98 -2.67
N GLU A 144 17.31 1.00 -1.61
CA GLU A 144 18.70 0.53 -1.64
C GLU A 144 18.81 -0.93 -2.12
N THR A 145 17.98 -1.84 -1.60
CA THR A 145 18.01 -3.26 -2.02
C THR A 145 17.50 -3.48 -3.45
N VAL A 146 16.69 -2.55 -3.96
CA VAL A 146 16.07 -2.61 -5.29
C VAL A 146 17.01 -2.03 -6.35
N LEU A 147 17.67 -0.92 -6.02
CA LEU A 147 18.54 -0.18 -6.93
C LEU A 147 19.98 -0.69 -6.94
N ASP A 148 20.41 -1.39 -5.89
CA ASP A 148 21.73 -1.98 -5.77
C ASP A 148 21.63 -3.46 -5.35
N ALA A 149 21.76 -4.35 -6.33
CA ALA A 149 21.70 -5.80 -6.12
C ALA A 149 22.84 -6.37 -5.26
N SER A 150 23.88 -5.58 -4.96
CA SER A 150 24.95 -5.99 -4.03
C SER A 150 24.55 -5.87 -2.56
N LYS A 151 23.47 -5.13 -2.26
CA LYS A 151 23.00 -4.92 -0.89
C LYS A 151 22.42 -6.22 -0.31
N PRO A 152 22.66 -6.50 0.99
CA PRO A 152 22.00 -7.61 1.65
C PRO A 152 20.49 -7.38 1.73
N LEU A 153 19.71 -8.46 1.78
CA LEU A 153 18.24 -8.43 1.94
C LEU A 153 17.85 -8.11 3.39
N VAL A 154 18.20 -6.91 3.83
CA VAL A 154 17.92 -6.38 5.16
C VAL A 154 17.33 -4.99 4.99
N PHE A 155 16.10 -4.82 5.46
CA PHE A 155 15.51 -3.50 5.61
C PHE A 155 15.85 -2.91 6.98
N ARG A 156 15.64 -1.62 7.16
CA ARG A 156 15.65 -1.01 8.50
C ARG A 156 14.28 -0.45 8.82
N ALA A 157 13.95 -0.47 10.11
CA ALA A 157 12.77 0.23 10.60
C ALA A 157 12.95 1.75 10.44
N ARG A 158 11.84 2.48 10.43
CA ARG A 158 11.82 3.94 10.39
C ARG A 158 12.71 4.54 11.49
N PRO A 159 13.44 5.62 11.22
CA PRO A 159 14.36 6.23 12.18
C PRO A 159 13.71 6.53 13.54
N GLU A 160 12.49 7.07 13.55
CA GLU A 160 11.74 7.40 14.77
C GLU A 160 11.31 6.17 15.60
N LEU A 161 11.42 4.97 15.03
CA LEU A 161 11.18 3.70 15.73
C LEU A 161 12.48 3.03 16.22
N GLY A 162 13.61 3.72 16.10
CA GLY A 162 14.93 3.23 16.55
C GLY A 162 15.75 2.52 15.47
N ALA A 163 15.34 2.60 14.21
CA ALA A 163 16.12 2.15 13.05
C ALA A 163 16.66 0.71 13.12
N PHE A 164 15.98 -0.21 13.82
CA PHE A 164 16.46 -1.58 14.00
C PHE A 164 16.44 -2.36 12.67
N ALA A 165 17.36 -3.32 12.53
CA ALA A 165 17.46 -4.15 11.33
C ALA A 165 16.30 -5.16 11.25
N MET A 166 15.75 -5.32 10.06
CA MET A 166 14.69 -6.27 9.72
C MET A 166 15.20 -7.20 8.61
N PRO A 167 15.95 -8.27 8.96
CA PRO A 167 16.41 -9.23 7.98
C PRO A 167 15.22 -9.97 7.35
N LEU A 168 15.24 -10.09 6.03
CA LEU A 168 14.26 -10.86 5.29
C LEU A 168 14.64 -12.35 5.33
N LYS A 169 13.62 -13.20 5.42
CA LYS A 169 13.80 -14.65 5.57
C LYS A 169 14.29 -15.32 4.29
N SER A 170 14.00 -14.72 3.13
CA SER A 170 14.33 -15.28 1.83
C SER A 170 14.18 -14.24 0.71
N ARG A 171 14.70 -14.57 -0.48
CA ARG A 171 14.43 -13.82 -1.72
C ARG A 171 12.93 -13.77 -2.03
N ALA A 172 12.19 -14.85 -1.76
CA ALA A 172 10.74 -14.89 -1.96
C ALA A 172 9.99 -13.91 -1.03
N GLU A 173 10.40 -13.75 0.23
CA GLU A 173 9.81 -12.74 1.13
C GLU A 173 10.07 -11.31 0.65
N TRP A 174 11.25 -11.06 0.07
CA TRP A 174 11.57 -9.79 -0.56
C TRP A 174 10.69 -9.54 -1.80
N LEU A 175 10.52 -10.51 -2.69
CA LEU A 175 9.64 -10.39 -3.87
C LEU A 175 8.16 -10.21 -3.47
N ASP A 176 7.68 -10.91 -2.44
CA ASP A 176 6.34 -10.70 -1.87
C ASP A 176 6.18 -9.24 -1.39
N PHE A 177 7.19 -8.71 -0.69
CA PHE A 177 7.18 -7.33 -0.21
C PHE A 177 7.18 -6.32 -1.36
N LEU A 178 8.02 -6.51 -2.39
CA LEU A 178 8.06 -5.64 -3.56
C LEU A 178 6.72 -5.66 -4.30
N SER A 179 6.09 -6.83 -4.42
CA SER A 179 4.77 -6.96 -5.05
C SER A 179 3.72 -6.13 -4.32
N LEU A 180 3.68 -6.22 -2.99
CA LEU A 180 2.77 -5.42 -2.16
C LEU A 180 3.09 -3.92 -2.25
N SER A 181 4.36 -3.53 -2.15
CA SER A 181 4.76 -2.12 -2.23
C SER A 181 4.50 -1.49 -3.59
N LEU A 182 4.62 -2.26 -4.68
CA LEU A 182 4.32 -1.75 -6.01
C LEU A 182 2.81 -1.67 -6.24
N ALA A 183 2.05 -2.68 -5.83
CA ALA A 183 0.58 -2.67 -5.94
C ALA A 183 -0.04 -1.50 -5.17
N ASP A 184 0.42 -1.27 -3.93
CA ASP A 184 0.04 -0.12 -3.10
C ASP A 184 0.19 1.20 -3.87
N TRP A 185 1.37 1.42 -4.46
CA TRP A 185 1.65 2.67 -5.15
C TRP A 185 0.88 2.83 -6.47
N LEU A 186 0.85 1.79 -7.30
CA LEU A 186 0.17 1.81 -8.60
C LEU A 186 -1.34 1.98 -8.46
N GLU A 187 -1.91 1.55 -7.34
CA GLU A 187 -3.32 1.74 -7.04
C GLU A 187 -3.64 3.23 -6.86
N GLN A 188 -2.82 3.97 -6.10
CA GLN A 188 -3.17 5.31 -5.61
C GLN A 188 -2.54 6.49 -6.38
N VAL A 189 -1.45 6.28 -7.14
CA VAL A 189 -0.62 7.39 -7.67
C VAL A 189 -1.40 8.41 -8.50
N GLU A 190 -2.33 7.96 -9.36
CA GLU A 190 -3.15 8.86 -10.17
C GLU A 190 -3.99 9.78 -9.30
N GLY A 191 -4.71 9.23 -8.32
CA GLY A 191 -5.53 10.01 -7.38
C GLY A 191 -4.73 10.87 -6.41
N ALA A 192 -3.53 10.42 -6.02
CA ALA A 192 -2.61 11.23 -5.23
C ALA A 192 -2.07 12.43 -6.03
N SER A 193 -1.98 12.30 -7.36
CA SER A 193 -1.44 13.33 -8.25
C SER A 193 -2.44 14.44 -8.60
N THR A 194 -3.75 14.27 -8.39
CA THR A 194 -4.77 15.26 -8.74
C THR A 194 -4.90 16.41 -7.74
N LYS A 195 -4.07 16.43 -6.69
CA LYS A 195 -4.18 17.39 -5.60
C LYS A 195 -2.84 17.66 -4.93
N LYS A 196 -2.74 18.86 -4.34
CA LYS A 196 -1.73 19.15 -3.33
C LYS A 196 -2.05 18.38 -2.06
N ILE A 197 -1.03 17.75 -1.47
CA ILE A 197 -1.14 17.08 -0.16
C ILE A 197 -0.26 17.81 0.85
N GLU A 198 -0.86 18.27 1.94
CA GLU A 198 -0.15 18.97 3.02
C GLU A 198 0.40 17.98 4.04
N SER A 199 1.57 18.29 4.60
CA SER A 199 2.15 17.46 5.66
C SER A 199 1.48 17.79 7.00
N PRO A 200 1.17 16.78 7.84
CA PRO A 200 0.63 17.00 9.18
C PRO A 200 1.61 17.72 10.12
N VAL A 201 2.90 17.84 9.76
CA VAL A 201 3.95 18.53 10.53
C VAL A 201 4.47 19.79 9.86
N GLY A 202 3.62 20.39 9.03
CA GLY A 202 3.91 21.61 8.29
C GLY A 202 4.64 21.37 6.98
N GLY A 203 4.34 22.22 5.99
CA GLY A 203 4.86 22.08 4.63
C GLY A 203 3.96 21.23 3.74
N VAL A 204 4.52 20.78 2.62
CA VAL A 204 3.79 20.07 1.56
C VAL A 204 4.44 18.69 1.39
N VAL A 205 3.63 17.63 1.37
CA VAL A 205 4.10 16.27 1.03
C VAL A 205 4.48 16.26 -0.45
N TRP A 206 3.58 16.72 -1.31
CA TRP A 206 3.84 17.03 -2.73
C TRP A 206 2.76 17.97 -3.28
N ALA A 207 3.13 18.78 -4.28
CA ALA A 207 2.19 19.59 -5.04
C ALA A 207 1.34 18.74 -6.00
N GLU A 208 0.35 19.35 -6.64
CA GLU A 208 -0.43 18.69 -7.70
C GLU A 208 0.50 18.22 -8.82
N GLY A 209 0.36 16.96 -9.23
CA GLY A 209 1.20 16.31 -10.24
C GLY A 209 2.54 15.78 -9.73
N GLU A 210 3.02 16.18 -8.54
CA GLU A 210 4.35 15.75 -8.06
C GLU A 210 4.36 14.33 -7.50
N ALA A 211 3.19 13.78 -7.12
CA ALA A 211 3.06 12.42 -6.63
C ALA A 211 3.75 11.39 -7.56
N TRP A 212 3.65 11.54 -8.89
CA TRP A 212 4.31 10.69 -9.89
C TRP A 212 5.83 10.53 -9.68
N GLY A 213 6.50 11.53 -9.11
CA GLY A 213 7.93 11.51 -8.85
C GLY A 213 8.36 10.72 -7.62
N TYR A 214 7.42 10.35 -6.76
CA TYR A 214 7.69 9.65 -5.50
C TYR A 214 8.24 8.25 -5.73
N ARG A 215 9.47 8.01 -5.24
CA ARG A 215 10.24 6.76 -5.35
C ARG A 215 10.24 6.17 -6.77
N ARG A 216 10.10 7.01 -7.81
CA ARG A 216 9.81 6.57 -9.18
C ARG A 216 10.83 5.58 -9.75
N HIS A 217 12.11 5.79 -9.43
CA HIS A 217 13.18 4.91 -9.89
C HIS A 217 13.08 3.53 -9.23
N ALA A 218 12.79 3.50 -7.93
CA ALA A 218 12.58 2.25 -7.21
C ALA A 218 11.32 1.53 -7.71
N TYR A 219 10.17 2.20 -7.87
CA TYR A 219 8.97 1.53 -8.39
C TYR A 219 9.14 1.01 -9.82
N LYS A 220 9.82 1.75 -10.70
CA LYS A 220 10.21 1.24 -12.03
C LYS A 220 11.06 -0.01 -11.91
N GLN A 221 12.05 0.01 -11.03
CA GLN A 221 12.97 -1.11 -10.86
C GLN A 221 12.28 -2.31 -10.18
N MET A 222 11.35 -2.10 -9.26
CA MET A 222 10.49 -3.17 -8.70
C MET A 222 9.71 -3.86 -9.80
N SER A 223 9.12 -3.10 -10.74
CA SER A 223 8.42 -3.66 -11.91
C SER A 223 9.34 -4.56 -12.74
N VAL A 224 10.57 -4.11 -13.03
CA VAL A 224 11.58 -4.90 -13.77
C VAL A 224 12.02 -6.15 -12.99
N ILE A 225 12.25 -6.04 -11.69
CA ILE A 225 12.63 -7.18 -10.84
C ILE A 225 11.50 -8.21 -10.82
N LEU A 226 10.26 -7.78 -10.58
CA LEU A 226 9.12 -8.69 -10.51
C LEU A 226 8.89 -9.38 -11.86
N GLN A 227 9.13 -8.69 -12.98
CA GLN A 227 9.08 -9.30 -14.30
C GLN A 227 10.08 -10.45 -14.50
N ASN A 228 11.30 -10.30 -13.97
CA ASN A 228 12.40 -11.23 -14.24
C ASN A 228 12.55 -12.32 -13.17
N GLU A 229 12.19 -12.02 -11.92
CA GLU A 229 12.43 -12.89 -10.76
C GLU A 229 11.14 -13.29 -10.03
N GLY A 230 10.02 -12.63 -10.32
CA GLY A 230 8.75 -12.93 -9.67
C GLY A 230 8.15 -14.26 -10.14
N ASP A 231 7.28 -14.81 -9.30
CA ASP A 231 6.47 -15.96 -9.66
C ASP A 231 5.55 -15.67 -10.86
N ALA A 232 5.04 -16.72 -11.50
CA ALA A 232 4.20 -16.63 -12.69
C ALA A 232 2.99 -15.69 -12.56
N TRP A 233 2.45 -15.52 -11.34
CA TRP A 233 1.32 -14.62 -11.09
C TRP A 233 1.72 -13.14 -11.23
N VAL A 234 2.90 -12.74 -10.73
CA VAL A 234 3.32 -11.33 -10.73
C VAL A 234 4.10 -10.92 -11.96
N ALA A 235 4.84 -11.85 -12.56
CA ALA A 235 5.86 -11.55 -13.59
C ALA A 235 5.32 -10.82 -14.83
N GLN A 236 4.06 -11.06 -15.18
CA GLN A 236 3.40 -10.32 -16.28
C GLN A 236 2.47 -9.23 -15.78
N ALA A 237 1.80 -9.45 -14.65
CA ALA A 237 0.75 -8.55 -14.16
C ALA A 237 1.30 -7.22 -13.64
N ALA A 238 2.39 -7.26 -12.87
CA ALA A 238 3.02 -6.06 -12.31
C ALA A 238 3.56 -5.09 -13.38
N PRO A 239 4.40 -5.52 -14.35
CA PRO A 239 4.88 -4.61 -15.39
C PRO A 239 3.76 -4.09 -16.28
N LYS A 240 2.76 -4.91 -16.62
CA LYS A 240 1.60 -4.48 -17.39
C LYS A 240 0.82 -3.36 -16.69
N MET A 241 0.58 -3.48 -15.39
CA MET A 241 -0.11 -2.43 -14.63
C MET A 241 0.77 -1.19 -14.49
N TYR A 242 2.07 -1.35 -14.24
CA TYR A 242 3.02 -0.24 -14.16
C TYR A 242 3.01 0.59 -15.45
N GLU A 243 3.11 -0.05 -16.61
CA GLU A 243 3.08 0.61 -17.91
C GLU A 243 1.75 1.34 -18.15
N ALA A 244 0.62 0.69 -17.85
CA ALA A 244 -0.70 1.30 -18.02
C ALA A 244 -0.89 2.54 -17.13
N VAL A 245 -0.43 2.49 -15.88
CA VAL A 245 -0.54 3.60 -14.93
C VAL A 245 0.38 4.74 -15.33
N PHE A 246 1.67 4.48 -15.60
CA PHE A 246 2.63 5.53 -15.96
C PHE A 246 2.45 6.06 -17.39
N ALA A 247 1.66 5.40 -18.24
CA ALA A 247 1.21 5.98 -19.52
C ALA A 247 0.36 7.25 -19.30
N ASN A 248 -0.30 7.37 -18.14
CA ASN A 248 -1.10 8.55 -17.77
C ASN A 248 -0.29 9.66 -17.12
N GLU A 249 1.03 9.48 -16.90
CA GLU A 249 1.88 10.51 -16.30
C GLU A 249 2.01 11.74 -17.21
N PRO A 250 1.63 12.95 -16.74
CA PRO A 250 1.82 14.19 -17.49
C PRO A 250 3.29 14.48 -17.76
N ALA A 251 3.59 15.07 -18.93
CA ALA A 251 4.97 15.41 -19.31
C ALA A 251 5.68 16.30 -18.28
N ALA A 252 4.94 17.19 -17.61
CA ALA A 252 5.46 18.08 -16.57
C ALA A 252 6.01 17.34 -15.34
N SER A 253 5.47 16.16 -15.02
CA SER A 253 5.87 15.40 -13.83
C SER A 253 7.07 14.47 -14.06
N ARG A 254 7.48 14.25 -15.32
CA ARG A 254 8.50 13.25 -15.70
C ARG A 254 9.90 13.52 -15.18
N ASN A 255 10.20 14.77 -14.84
CA ASN A 255 11.48 15.18 -14.27
C ASN A 255 11.44 15.30 -12.74
N VAL A 256 10.26 15.14 -12.13
CA VAL A 256 10.11 15.20 -10.66
C VAL A 256 10.68 13.90 -10.08
N VAL A 257 11.57 14.02 -9.10
CA VAL A 257 12.12 12.90 -8.35
C VAL A 257 12.05 13.21 -6.87
N ILE A 258 11.27 12.41 -6.14
CA ILE A 258 11.13 12.50 -4.68
C ILE A 258 11.61 11.17 -4.12
N ALA A 259 12.89 11.12 -3.73
CA ALA A 259 13.56 9.89 -3.32
C ALA A 259 13.25 9.47 -1.88
N LYS A 260 12.83 10.41 -1.02
CA LYS A 260 12.53 10.16 0.39
C LYS A 260 11.07 10.45 0.67
N THR A 261 10.47 9.64 1.53
CA THR A 261 9.12 9.89 2.03
C THR A 261 9.10 11.16 2.87
N PRO A 262 8.24 12.15 2.54
CA PRO A 262 8.06 13.32 3.39
C PRO A 262 7.59 12.91 4.80
N PRO A 263 8.06 13.57 5.87
CA PRO A 263 7.72 13.17 7.23
C PRO A 263 6.23 13.39 7.51
N MET A 264 5.59 12.38 8.09
CA MET A 264 4.15 12.37 8.41
C MET A 264 3.86 12.52 9.92
N GLY A 265 4.87 12.89 10.72
CA GLY A 265 4.76 13.06 12.17
C GLY A 265 6.01 13.72 12.75
N GLU A 266 5.89 14.33 13.95
CA GLU A 266 6.96 15.16 14.52
C GLU A 266 8.21 14.32 14.81
N GLY A 267 8.04 13.08 15.25
CA GLY A 267 9.14 12.14 15.44
C GLY A 267 9.89 11.84 14.14
N ALA A 268 9.17 11.62 13.03
CA ALA A 268 9.78 11.37 11.72
C ALA A 268 10.55 12.60 11.21
N LYS A 269 9.97 13.79 11.38
CA LYS A 269 10.63 15.06 11.03
C LYS A 269 11.92 15.26 11.84
N ALA A 270 11.84 15.15 13.16
CA ALA A 270 13.00 15.28 14.04
C ALA A 270 14.09 14.24 13.72
N ALA A 271 13.70 13.00 13.40
CA ALA A 271 14.66 11.96 13.04
C ALA A 271 15.34 12.26 11.69
N GLN A 272 14.62 12.75 10.69
CA GLN A 272 15.21 13.19 9.42
C GLN A 272 16.16 14.39 9.61
N GLU A 273 15.79 15.37 10.44
CA GLU A 273 16.64 16.52 10.79
C GLU A 273 17.93 16.06 11.50
N ALA A 274 17.83 15.10 12.43
CA ALA A 274 18.97 14.53 13.13
C ALA A 274 19.91 13.74 12.19
N VAL A 275 19.37 12.99 11.22
CA VAL A 275 20.19 12.33 10.20
C VAL A 275 20.87 13.34 9.29
N ALA A 276 20.17 14.43 8.92
CA ALA A 276 20.74 15.49 8.11
C ALA A 276 21.85 16.25 8.83
N SER A 277 21.72 16.49 10.15
CA SER A 277 22.74 17.19 10.94
C SER A 277 24.02 16.40 11.10
N ALA A 278 23.99 15.07 10.99
CA ALA A 278 25.19 14.23 10.98
C ALA A 278 26.11 14.49 9.78
N ALA A 279 25.61 15.16 8.72
CA ALA A 279 26.46 15.64 7.62
C ALA A 279 27.09 17.01 7.88
N CYS A 280 26.71 17.67 8.98
CA CYS A 280 27.23 18.95 9.43
C CYS A 280 28.22 18.73 10.57
N ASP A 281 29.31 18.00 10.30
CA ASP A 281 30.45 17.99 11.20
C ASP A 281 31.10 19.39 11.11
N PHE A 282 30.99 20.16 12.19
CA PHE A 282 31.72 21.43 12.32
C PHE A 282 33.17 21.08 12.70
N GLU A 283 34.11 21.38 11.81
CA GLU A 283 35.56 21.35 12.08
C GLU A 283 35.95 22.24 13.28
#